data_AF-A0A522Y4Q5-F1
#
_entry.id   AF-A0A522Y4Q5-F1
#
_cell.length_a   1.000
_cell.length_b   1.000
_cell.length_c   1.000
_cell.angle_alpha   90.00
_cell.angle_beta   90.00
_cell.angle_gamma   90.00
#
_symmetry.space_group_name_H-M   'P 1'
#
loop_
_entity.id
_entity.type
_entity.pdbx_description
1 polymer ?
#
loop_
_entity_poly.entity_id
_entity_poly.type
_entity_poly.pdbx_seq_one_letter_code
_entity_poly.pdbx_strand_id
1 'polypeptide(L)'
;SSDLMKKCTLCIDRIYNENLDESERQPACVQACPTRARHFGDLNDPGSTVSKLVAARGGVDLMPELGYRPTNKYLPPRPRRGAEATPPVTETLDTAALPPLLRWLDRVLSR
;
A
#
# COMPACT_ATOMS: atom_id res chain seq x y z
N SER A 1 -1.97 -33.04 -11.60
CA SER A 1 -2.93 -32.93 -10.48
C SER A 1 -2.52 -31.74 -9.64
N SER A 2 -3.16 -30.57 -9.71
CA SER A 2 -4.58 -30.35 -9.38
C SER A 2 -5.23 -29.30 -10.26
N ASP A 3 -6.36 -29.66 -10.87
CA ASP A 3 -7.32 -28.75 -11.50
C ASP A 3 -8.21 -28.12 -10.41
N LEU A 4 -7.61 -27.28 -9.55
CA LEU A 4 -8.30 -26.62 -8.45
C LEU A 4 -7.86 -25.17 -8.38
N MET A 5 -8.82 -24.25 -8.58
CA MET A 5 -8.58 -22.83 -8.46
C MET A 5 -8.48 -22.42 -7.00
N LYS A 6 -7.51 -21.55 -6.70
CA LYS A 6 -7.25 -21.02 -5.36
C LYS A 6 -7.37 -19.51 -5.37
N LYS A 7 -7.79 -18.95 -4.25
CA LYS A 7 -7.86 -17.50 -4.01
C LYS A 7 -7.63 -17.18 -2.55
N CYS A 8 -7.51 -15.89 -2.24
CA CYS A 8 -7.56 -15.44 -0.85
C CYS A 8 -8.92 -15.80 -0.23
N THR A 9 -8.87 -16.41 0.94
CA THR A 9 -10.04 -16.77 1.77
C THR A 9 -10.04 -16.01 3.09
N LEU A 10 -9.25 -14.93 3.20
CA LEU A 10 -9.06 -14.15 4.43
C LEU A 10 -8.56 -15.00 5.61
N CYS A 11 -7.76 -16.04 5.33
CA CYS A 11 -7.27 -16.99 6.32
C CYS A 11 -8.40 -17.56 7.18
N ILE A 12 -9.46 -18.06 6.52
CA ILE A 12 -10.64 -18.64 7.17
C ILE A 12 -10.29 -19.72 8.21
N ASP A 13 -9.22 -20.47 7.95
CA ASP A 13 -8.63 -21.49 8.81
C ASP A 13 -8.04 -20.92 10.12
N ARG A 14 -7.73 -19.62 10.14
CA ARG A 14 -7.06 -18.94 11.25
C ARG A 14 -8.00 -18.04 12.04
N ILE A 15 -8.86 -17.28 11.37
CA ILE A 15 -9.77 -16.32 12.03
C ILE A 15 -10.82 -16.99 12.91
N TYR A 16 -11.15 -18.26 12.65
CA TYR A 16 -12.08 -19.05 13.45
C TYR A 16 -11.40 -20.11 14.33
N ASN A 17 -10.06 -20.14 14.37
CA ASN A 17 -9.34 -21.14 15.15
C ASN A 17 -9.30 -20.74 16.63
N GLU A 18 -10.11 -21.41 17.45
CA GLU A 18 -10.21 -21.14 18.88
C GLU A 18 -8.97 -21.54 19.69
N ASN A 19 -8.08 -22.35 19.11
CA ASN A 19 -6.80 -22.72 19.75
C ASN A 19 -5.75 -21.61 19.66
N LEU A 20 -6.02 -20.55 18.88
CA LEU A 20 -5.18 -19.35 18.85
C LEU A 20 -5.75 -18.30 19.80
N ASP A 21 -4.87 -17.49 20.38
CA ASP A 21 -5.28 -16.29 21.10
C ASP A 21 -6.08 -15.37 20.18
N GLU A 22 -7.09 -14.67 20.72
CA GLU A 22 -7.96 -13.79 19.91
C GLU A 22 -7.15 -12.72 19.15
N SER A 23 -6.10 -12.18 19.78
CA SER A 23 -5.19 -11.22 19.14
C SER A 23 -4.41 -11.82 17.95
N GLU A 24 -4.28 -13.14 17.92
CA GLU A 24 -3.70 -13.89 16.83
C GLU A 24 -4.75 -14.36 15.82
N ARG A 25 -6.06 -14.21 16.02
CA ARG A 25 -7.09 -14.65 15.03
C ARG A 25 -7.30 -13.64 13.91
N GLN A 26 -6.23 -13.29 13.19
CA GLN A 26 -6.27 -12.36 12.05
C GLN A 26 -5.52 -12.90 10.82
N PRO A 27 -5.74 -12.40 9.60
CA PRO A 27 -5.06 -12.93 8.42
C PRO A 27 -3.53 -12.85 8.49
N ALA A 28 -2.84 -13.85 7.94
CA ALA A 28 -1.38 -13.91 7.94
C ALA A 28 -0.73 -12.67 7.28
N CYS A 29 -1.35 -12.14 6.22
CA CYS A 29 -0.87 -10.93 5.53
C CYS A 29 -1.01 -9.65 6.36
N VAL A 30 -1.86 -9.65 7.41
CA VAL A 30 -2.01 -8.55 8.37
C VAL A 30 -0.92 -8.66 9.43
N GLN A 31 -0.74 -9.84 10.03
CA GLN A 31 0.34 -10.09 11.01
C GLN A 31 1.73 -9.81 10.42
N ALA A 32 1.99 -10.31 9.22
CA ALA A 32 3.31 -10.23 8.60
C ALA A 32 3.68 -8.82 8.11
N CYS A 33 2.77 -7.84 8.15
CA CYS A 33 3.01 -6.53 7.54
C CYS A 33 3.80 -5.60 8.47
N PRO A 34 5.09 -5.31 8.20
CA PRO A 34 5.91 -4.50 9.10
C PRO A 34 5.44 -3.04 9.17
N THR A 35 4.87 -2.53 8.07
CA THR A 35 4.40 -1.14 7.95
C THR A 35 2.95 -0.94 8.42
N ARG A 36 2.27 -2.03 8.83
CA ARG A 36 0.85 -2.02 9.20
C ARG A 36 -0.02 -1.38 8.12
N ALA A 37 0.21 -1.80 6.87
CA ALA A 37 -0.56 -1.33 5.72
C ALA A 37 -1.95 -1.96 5.63
N ARG A 38 -2.13 -3.15 6.22
CA ARG A 38 -3.39 -3.90 6.18
C ARG A 38 -4.00 -3.92 7.58
N HIS A 39 -5.32 -3.77 7.62
CA HIS A 39 -6.14 -3.87 8.83
C HIS A 39 -7.29 -4.84 8.54
N PHE A 40 -7.70 -5.60 9.55
CA PHE A 40 -8.78 -6.60 9.43
C PHE A 40 -9.77 -6.45 10.58
N GLY A 41 -11.03 -6.75 10.31
CA GLY A 41 -12.15 -6.63 11.23
C GLY A 41 -13.48 -6.62 10.49
N ASP A 42 -14.58 -6.44 11.22
CA ASP A 42 -15.92 -6.39 10.65
C ASP A 42 -16.24 -4.97 10.15
N LEU A 43 -16.53 -4.83 8.85
CA LEU A 43 -16.95 -3.56 8.25
C LEU A 43 -18.44 -3.24 8.45
N ASN A 44 -19.24 -4.21 8.91
CA ASN A 44 -20.64 -3.98 9.27
C ASN A 44 -20.78 -3.44 10.70
N ASP A 45 -19.78 -3.66 11.56
CA ASP A 45 -19.73 -3.06 12.89
C ASP A 45 -19.12 -1.65 12.81
N PRO A 46 -19.89 -0.57 13.04
CA PRO A 46 -19.36 0.80 13.04
C PRO A 46 -18.40 1.05 14.22
N GLY A 47 -18.43 0.22 15.26
CA GLY A 47 -17.52 0.24 16.39
C GLY A 47 -16.13 -0.29 16.07
N SER A 48 -15.98 -1.06 14.99
CA SER A 48 -14.74 -1.73 14.65
C SER A 48 -13.62 -0.76 14.23
N THR A 49 -12.37 -1.18 14.45
CA THR A 49 -11.19 -0.39 14.06
C THR A 49 -11.16 -0.15 12.55
N VAL A 50 -11.56 -1.13 11.73
CA VAL A 50 -11.56 -0.98 10.26
C VAL A 50 -12.65 -0.02 9.78
N SER A 51 -13.85 -0.09 10.33
CA SER A 51 -14.96 0.82 9.98
C SER A 51 -14.60 2.26 10.28
N LYS A 52 -14.06 2.51 11.50
CA LYS A 52 -13.58 3.83 11.91
C LYS A 52 -12.45 4.33 11.02
N LEU A 53 -11.48 3.46 10.68
CA LEU A 53 -10.34 3.85 9.83
C LEU A 53 -10.76 4.20 8.40
N VAL A 54 -11.64 3.41 7.81
CA VAL A 54 -12.19 3.65 6.47
C VAL A 54 -12.96 4.96 6.43
N ALA A 55 -13.84 5.20 7.41
CA ALA A 55 -14.60 6.45 7.50
C ALA A 55 -13.67 7.66 7.69
N ALA A 56 -12.70 7.57 8.61
CA ALA A 56 -11.82 8.68 8.95
C ALA A 56 -10.84 9.05 7.82
N ARG A 57 -10.44 8.10 6.98
CA ARG A 57 -9.44 8.32 5.92
C ARG A 57 -10.01 8.33 4.50
N GLY A 58 -11.33 8.25 4.34
CA GLY A 58 -11.97 8.23 3.02
C GLY A 58 -11.61 6.98 2.21
N GLY A 59 -11.76 5.80 2.81
CA GLY A 59 -11.49 4.54 2.11
C GLY A 59 -12.44 4.31 0.94
N VAL A 60 -11.92 3.77 -0.16
CA VAL A 60 -12.62 3.57 -1.43
C VAL A 60 -12.60 2.11 -1.88
N ASP A 61 -13.54 1.76 -2.75
CA ASP A 61 -13.52 0.47 -3.44
C ASP A 61 -12.43 0.45 -4.50
N LEU A 62 -11.88 -0.73 -4.75
CA LEU A 62 -11.03 -0.93 -5.91
C LEU A 62 -11.91 -1.03 -7.15
N MET A 63 -11.61 -0.22 -8.17
CA MET A 63 -12.31 -0.20 -9.46
C MET A 63 -13.85 -0.04 -9.29
N PRO A 64 -14.31 1.05 -8.67
CA PRO A 64 -15.73 1.27 -8.40
C PRO A 64 -16.61 1.25 -9.67
N GLU A 65 -16.04 1.59 -10.82
CA GLU A 65 -16.70 1.58 -12.13
C GLU A 65 -17.27 0.21 -12.56
N LEU A 66 -16.76 -0.89 -11.98
CA LEU A 66 -17.23 -2.25 -12.30
C LEU A 66 -18.48 -2.69 -11.50
N GLY A 67 -18.88 -1.94 -10.46
CA GLY A 67 -20.09 -2.24 -9.69
C GLY A 67 -20.04 -3.51 -8.81
N TYR A 68 -18.87 -4.12 -8.61
CA TYR A 68 -18.72 -5.40 -7.88
C TYR A 68 -18.84 -5.32 -6.36
N ARG A 69 -18.88 -4.10 -5.78
CA ARG A 69 -19.04 -3.85 -4.34
C ARG A 69 -18.10 -4.71 -3.45
N PRO A 70 -16.77 -4.65 -3.68
CA PRO A 70 -15.82 -5.45 -2.90
C PRO A 70 -15.83 -5.06 -1.42
N THR A 71 -15.59 -6.04 -0.56
CA THR A 71 -15.46 -5.81 0.89
C THR A 71 -14.17 -5.07 1.23
N ASN A 72 -13.06 -5.35 0.53
CA ASN A 72 -11.79 -4.70 0.79
C ASN A 72 -11.83 -3.22 0.41
N LYS A 73 -11.51 -2.34 1.37
CA LYS A 73 -11.40 -0.89 1.15
C LYS A 73 -9.94 -0.45 1.09
N TYR A 74 -9.62 0.42 0.13
CA TYR A 74 -8.29 0.98 -0.06
C TYR A 74 -8.25 2.40 0.50
N LEU A 75 -7.22 2.69 1.29
CA LEU A 75 -7.04 4.01 1.86
C LEU A 75 -6.17 4.85 0.93
N PRO A 76 -6.44 6.16 0.81
CA PRO A 76 -5.59 7.04 0.03
C PRO A 76 -4.14 7.02 0.56
N PRO A 77 -3.14 7.30 -0.29
CA PRO A 77 -1.75 7.41 0.13
C PRO A 77 -1.62 8.35 1.34
N ARG A 78 -0.80 7.97 2.32
CA ARG A 78 -0.48 8.91 3.40
C ARG A 78 0.38 10.03 2.82
N PRO A 79 0.13 11.30 3.18
CA PRO A 79 1.04 12.37 2.83
C PRO A 79 2.45 12.05 3.35
N ARG A 80 3.47 12.30 2.54
CA ARG A 80 4.86 12.10 2.95
C ARG A 80 5.17 13.02 4.12
N ARG A 81 5.82 12.48 5.15
CA ARG A 81 6.31 13.28 6.28
C ARG A 81 7.36 14.27 5.75
N GLY A 82 7.16 15.57 5.96
CA GLY A 82 8.02 16.62 5.40
C GLY A 82 7.67 17.07 3.98
N ALA A 83 6.53 16.65 3.43
CA ALA A 83 5.99 17.23 2.21
C ALA A 83 5.33 18.58 2.50
N GLU A 84 6.12 19.59 2.89
CA GLU A 84 5.91 20.87 2.22
C GLU A 84 6.11 20.59 0.74
N ALA A 85 5.19 21.04 -0.10
CA ALA A 85 5.23 20.85 -1.54
C ALA A 85 6.50 21.51 -2.09
N THR A 86 7.62 20.81 -2.01
CA THR A 86 8.81 21.15 -2.76
C THR A 86 8.39 20.84 -4.20
N PRO A 87 8.25 21.85 -5.07
CA PRO A 87 8.03 21.58 -6.49
C PRO A 87 9.12 20.60 -6.93
N PRO A 88 8.82 19.66 -7.85
CA PRO A 88 9.83 18.75 -8.36
C PRO A 88 11.04 19.59 -8.76
N VAL A 89 12.16 19.41 -8.05
CA VAL A 89 13.40 20.06 -8.42
C VAL A 89 13.78 19.36 -9.71
N THR A 90 13.50 20.01 -10.83
CA THR A 90 14.02 19.60 -12.12
C THR A 90 15.53 19.77 -12.00
N GLU A 91 16.24 18.70 -11.66
CA GLU A 91 17.70 18.69 -11.65
C GLU A 91 18.16 18.74 -13.11
N THR A 92 18.15 19.94 -13.68
CA THR A 92 18.85 20.20 -14.93
C THR A 92 20.33 20.30 -14.60
N LEU A 93 21.09 19.25 -14.93
CA LEU A 93 22.54 19.28 -14.89
C LEU A 93 23.03 20.33 -15.89
N ASP A 94 23.56 21.45 -15.38
CA ASP A 94 24.22 22.44 -16.21
C ASP A 94 25.60 21.92 -16.60
N THR A 95 25.67 21.32 -17.79
CA THR A 95 26.91 20.79 -18.35
C THR A 95 27.97 21.87 -18.57
N ALA A 96 27.59 23.15 -18.68
CA ALA A 96 28.55 24.25 -18.82
C ALA A 96 29.28 24.57 -17.50
N ALA A 97 28.65 24.30 -16.35
CA ALA A 97 29.19 24.52 -15.02
C ALA A 97 30.11 23.39 -14.52
N LEU A 98 30.23 22.29 -15.26
CA LEU A 98 31.07 21.16 -14.86
C LEU A 98 32.57 21.44 -15.01
N PRO A 99 33.43 20.86 -14.14
CA PRO A 99 34.87 20.85 -14.31
C PRO A 99 35.27 20.31 -15.70
N PRO A 100 36.39 20.79 -16.31
CA PRO A 100 36.77 20.42 -17.67
C PRO A 100 36.83 18.91 -17.94
N LEU A 101 37.30 18.14 -16.96
CA LEU A 101 37.36 16.67 -17.03
C LEU A 101 35.96 16.04 -17.15
N LEU A 102 35.01 16.51 -16.35
CA LEU A 102 33.65 15.99 -16.32
C LEU A 102 32.87 16.39 -17.60
N ARG A 103 33.13 17.58 -18.16
CA ARG A 103 32.58 17.99 -19.46
C ARG A 103 33.07 17.11 -20.61
N TRP A 104 34.35 16.75 -20.59
CA TRP A 104 34.90 15.82 -21.58
C TRP A 104 34.28 14.43 -21.43
N LEU A 105 34.15 13.92 -20.21
CA LEU A 105 33.55 12.61 -19.93
C LEU A 105 32.09 12.54 -20.40
N ASP A 106 31.29 13.57 -20.10
CA ASP A 106 29.91 13.69 -20.54
C ASP A 106 29.80 13.67 -22.08
N ARG A 107 30.71 14.36 -22.78
CA ARG A 107 30.77 14.37 -24.25
C ARG A 107 31.17 13.02 -24.85
N VAL A 108 31.96 12.23 -24.14
CA VAL A 108 32.35 10.87 -24.57
C VAL A 108 31.21 9.88 -24.37
N LEU A 109 30.49 9.98 -23.25
CA LEU A 109 29.40 9.06 -22.89
C LEU A 109 28.08 9.37 -23.59
N SER A 110 27.88 10.62 -24.02
CA SER A 110 26.66 11.04 -24.74
C SER A 110 26.72 10.77 -26.26
N ARG A 111 27.69 9.98 -26.72
CA ARG A 111 27.83 9.52 -28.11
C ARG A 111 27.36 8.09 -28.28
#